data_AF-A0A2S6C6H3-F1
#
_entry.id   AF-A0A2S6C6H3-F1
#
_cell.length_a   1.000
_cell.length_b   1.000
_cell.length_c   1.000
_cell.angle_alpha   90.00
_cell.angle_beta   90.00
_cell.angle_gamma   90.00
#
_symmetry.space_group_name_H-M   'P 1'
#
loop_
_entity.id
_entity.type
_entity.pdbx_description
1 polymer ?
#
loop_
_entity_poly.entity_id
_entity_poly.type
_entity_poly.pdbx_seq_one_letter_code
_entity_poly.pdbx_strand_id
1 'polypeptide(L)'
;MHPTQPMQRALRRLALTTKQGPHNYYKGNRTGAMGRHTKWGGYVIDWKKVRTYVCPDLANFNLSPFVANGVKRPERESYAHTETKSPLDGKEYIRQWKEEGGNI
;
A
#
# COMPACT_ATOMS: atom_id res chain seq x y z
N MET A 1 24.09 -29.75 3.78
CA MET A 1 24.70 -29.38 5.08
C MET A 1 23.68 -29.72 6.18
N HIS A 2 23.96 -30.71 7.03
CA HIS A 2 23.05 -31.08 8.12
C HIS A 2 23.44 -30.33 9.41
N PRO A 3 22.49 -29.72 10.12
CA PRO A 3 22.77 -29.00 11.36
C PRO A 3 23.30 -29.94 12.46
N THR A 4 24.16 -29.43 13.34
CA THR A 4 24.71 -30.15 14.50
C THR A 4 23.63 -30.47 15.54
N GLN A 5 23.81 -31.53 16.34
CA GLN A 5 22.78 -32.00 17.29
C GLN A 5 22.22 -30.94 18.26
N PRO A 6 23.03 -30.05 18.88
CA PRO A 6 22.50 -28.99 19.75
C PRO A 6 21.64 -27.99 18.96
N MET A 7 22.07 -27.67 17.74
CA MET A 7 21.35 -26.75 16.84
C MET A 7 20.05 -27.36 16.34
N GLN A 8 20.01 -28.67 16.08
CA GLN A 8 18.77 -29.39 15.73
C GLN A 8 17.68 -29.25 16.80
N ARG A 9 18.04 -29.27 18.11
CA ARG A 9 17.06 -29.08 19.19
C ARG A 9 16.45 -27.68 19.19
N ALA A 10 17.26 -26.64 18.94
CA ALA A 10 16.78 -25.26 18.86
C ALA A 10 15.93 -25.02 17.60
N LEU A 11 16.34 -25.56 16.45
CA LEU A 11 15.62 -25.42 15.18
C LEU A 11 14.21 -26.04 15.20
N ARG A 12 13.98 -27.07 16.03
CA ARG A 12 12.68 -27.77 16.14
C ARG A 12 11.54 -26.90 16.71
N ARG A 13 11.87 -25.76 17.34
CA ARG A 13 10.89 -24.83 17.94
C ARG A 13 10.63 -23.59 17.08
N LEU A 14 11.35 -23.43 15.97
CA LEU A 14 11.12 -22.33 15.04
C LEU A 14 9.84 -22.57 14.23
N ALA A 15 9.17 -21.50 13.85
CA ALA A 15 8.02 -21.58 12.97
C ALA A 15 8.43 -22.18 11.60
N LEU A 16 7.72 -23.19 11.15
CA LEU A 16 7.99 -23.84 9.87
C LEU A 16 7.90 -22.84 8.70
N THR A 17 8.89 -22.88 7.82
CA THR A 17 8.89 -22.16 6.55
C THR A 17 8.35 -23.04 5.41
N THR A 18 8.17 -22.45 4.25
CA THR A 18 7.69 -23.16 3.03
C THR A 18 8.61 -24.30 2.58
N LYS A 19 9.85 -24.39 3.09
CA LYS A 19 10.87 -25.35 2.65
C LYS A 19 11.17 -26.45 3.67
N GLN A 20 10.47 -26.48 4.79
CA GLN A 20 10.78 -27.36 5.92
C GLN A 20 9.74 -28.46 6.15
N GLY A 21 8.56 -28.38 5.51
CA GLY A 21 7.49 -29.35 5.67
C GLY A 21 7.54 -30.53 4.68
N PRO A 22 6.79 -31.61 4.95
CA PRO A 22 6.60 -32.73 4.01
C PRO A 22 5.81 -32.30 2.77
N HIS A 23 5.66 -33.19 1.79
CA HIS A 23 5.00 -32.92 0.50
C HIS A 23 3.63 -32.22 0.61
N ASN A 24 2.83 -32.56 1.63
CA ASN A 24 1.48 -32.00 1.82
C ASN A 24 1.44 -30.70 2.65
N TYR A 25 2.59 -30.16 3.04
CA TYR A 25 2.66 -28.91 3.78
C TYR A 25 2.73 -27.71 2.84
N TYR A 26 1.60 -27.02 2.69
CA TYR A 26 1.54 -25.76 1.95
C TYR A 26 1.48 -24.57 2.91
N LYS A 27 2.35 -23.58 2.68
CA LYS A 27 2.33 -22.29 3.37
C LYS A 27 2.40 -21.16 2.34
N GLY A 28 1.41 -20.27 2.36
CA GLY A 28 1.32 -19.17 1.40
C GLY A 28 2.21 -17.97 1.76
N ASN A 29 2.44 -17.11 0.77
CA ASN A 29 3.25 -15.88 0.90
C ASN A 29 2.40 -14.60 0.90
N ARG A 30 1.14 -14.69 1.36
CA ARG A 30 0.19 -13.54 1.45
C ARG A 30 -0.06 -12.82 0.12
N THR A 31 0.00 -13.53 -1.00
CA THR A 31 -0.31 -12.97 -2.32
C THR A 31 -1.79 -12.60 -2.47
N GLY A 32 -2.67 -13.08 -1.58
CA GLY A 32 -4.12 -12.88 -1.67
C GLY A 32 -4.79 -13.95 -2.55
N ALA A 33 -6.10 -14.11 -2.41
CA ALA A 33 -6.91 -15.04 -3.20
C ALA A 33 -7.51 -14.32 -4.41
N MET A 34 -6.99 -14.59 -5.61
CA MET A 34 -7.42 -13.97 -6.88
C MET A 34 -8.59 -14.70 -7.54
N GLY A 35 -9.28 -15.58 -6.82
CA GLY A 35 -10.23 -16.51 -7.41
C GLY A 35 -10.64 -17.61 -6.43
N ARG A 36 -10.94 -18.81 -6.96
CA ARG A 36 -11.28 -19.99 -6.16
C ARG A 36 -10.73 -21.28 -6.75
N HIS A 37 -10.53 -22.27 -5.90
CA HIS A 37 -10.27 -23.64 -6.33
C HIS A 37 -11.53 -24.27 -6.94
N THR A 38 -11.34 -25.22 -7.86
CA THR A 38 -12.40 -26.05 -8.42
C THR A 38 -12.49 -27.39 -7.70
N LYS A 39 -13.60 -28.11 -7.86
CA LYS A 39 -13.80 -29.47 -7.32
C LYS A 39 -12.68 -30.45 -7.74
N TRP A 40 -12.08 -30.23 -8.90
CA TRP A 40 -11.11 -31.14 -9.53
C TRP A 40 -9.66 -30.67 -9.39
N GLY A 41 -9.37 -29.78 -8.42
CA GLY A 41 -8.00 -29.33 -8.13
C GLY A 41 -7.48 -28.19 -9.02
N GLY A 42 -8.30 -27.67 -9.94
CA GLY A 42 -7.98 -26.48 -10.72
C GLY A 42 -8.18 -25.18 -9.94
N TYR A 43 -7.90 -24.05 -10.59
CA TYR A 43 -8.13 -22.71 -10.04
C TYR A 43 -8.77 -21.80 -11.10
N VAL A 44 -9.83 -21.09 -10.73
CA VAL A 44 -10.53 -20.12 -11.61
C VAL A 44 -10.31 -18.72 -11.07
N ILE A 45 -9.79 -17.83 -11.93
CA ILE A 45 -9.51 -16.43 -11.61
C ILE A 45 -10.81 -15.62 -11.58
N ASP A 46 -10.98 -14.80 -10.55
CA ASP A 46 -12.00 -13.76 -10.44
C ASP A 46 -11.35 -12.40 -10.73
N TRP A 47 -11.56 -11.87 -11.93
CA TRP A 47 -10.94 -10.62 -12.38
C TRP A 47 -11.32 -9.41 -11.52
N LYS A 48 -12.45 -9.45 -10.78
CA LYS A 48 -12.81 -8.38 -9.83
C LYS A 48 -11.88 -8.29 -8.62
N LYS A 49 -11.15 -9.37 -8.32
CA LYS A 49 -10.19 -9.44 -7.21
C LYS A 49 -8.74 -9.20 -7.65
N VAL A 50 -8.49 -9.20 -8.96
CA VAL A 50 -7.16 -8.98 -9.52
C VAL A 50 -6.79 -7.51 -9.33
N ARG A 51 -5.68 -7.25 -8.65
CA ARG A 51 -5.18 -5.88 -8.40
C ARG A 51 -4.54 -5.33 -9.67
N THR A 52 -4.92 -4.11 -10.03
CA THR A 52 -4.31 -3.34 -11.12
C THR A 52 -3.66 -2.08 -10.54
N TYR A 53 -2.56 -1.64 -11.14
CA TYR A 53 -1.92 -0.36 -10.81
C TYR A 53 -2.22 0.62 -11.96
N VAL A 54 -3.10 1.57 -11.71
CA VAL A 54 -3.51 2.55 -12.73
C VAL A 54 -2.45 3.64 -12.82
N CYS A 55 -1.73 3.67 -13.94
CA CYS A 55 -0.76 4.72 -14.23
C CYS A 55 -1.47 5.86 -14.99
N PRO A 56 -1.40 7.12 -14.53
CA PRO A 56 -1.90 8.25 -15.30
C PRO A 56 -1.01 8.49 -16.52
N ASP A 57 -1.51 9.27 -17.49
CA ASP A 57 -0.65 9.79 -18.56
C ASP A 57 0.35 10.79 -17.96
N LEU A 58 1.63 10.58 -18.26
CA LEU A 58 2.75 11.40 -17.79
C LEU A 58 3.38 12.23 -18.91
N ALA A 59 2.82 12.19 -20.12
CA ALA A 59 3.26 13.07 -21.20
C ALA A 59 3.14 14.54 -20.76
N ASN A 60 4.23 15.30 -20.91
CA ASN A 60 4.33 16.70 -20.51
C ASN A 60 4.18 16.97 -18.99
N PHE A 61 4.39 15.96 -18.13
CA PHE A 61 4.38 16.15 -16.68
C PHE A 61 5.73 16.68 -16.17
N ASN A 62 5.72 17.89 -15.61
CA ASN A 62 6.95 18.62 -15.25
C ASN A 62 7.41 18.42 -13.80
N LEU A 63 6.59 17.82 -12.93
CA LEU A 63 6.97 17.64 -11.53
C LEU A 63 7.96 16.48 -11.39
N SER A 64 9.08 16.76 -10.69
CA SER A 64 10.12 15.80 -10.39
C SER A 64 10.08 15.38 -8.91
N PRO A 65 10.68 14.23 -8.53
CA PRO A 65 10.76 13.82 -7.13
C PRO A 65 11.67 14.72 -6.27
N PHE A 66 12.35 15.69 -6.87
CA PHE A 66 13.25 16.63 -6.19
C PHE A 66 12.82 18.07 -6.40
N VAL A 67 13.19 18.91 -5.43
CA VAL A 67 13.03 20.37 -5.48
C VAL A 67 14.42 20.99 -5.45
N ALA A 68 14.62 22.10 -6.15
CA ALA A 68 15.91 22.80 -6.13
C ALA A 68 16.24 23.31 -4.72
N ASN A 69 17.51 23.16 -4.30
CA ASN A 69 17.97 23.55 -2.96
C ASN A 69 17.78 25.04 -2.63
N GLY A 70 17.67 25.90 -3.66
CA GLY A 70 17.42 27.33 -3.48
C GLY A 70 15.97 27.67 -3.11
N VAL A 71 15.03 26.74 -3.32
CA VAL A 71 13.62 26.93 -2.93
C VAL A 71 13.51 26.75 -1.43
N LYS A 72 13.14 27.83 -0.72
CA LYS A 72 12.90 27.77 0.72
C LYS A 72 11.73 26.84 1.02
N ARG A 73 11.87 26.03 2.07
CA ARG A 73 10.76 25.25 2.60
C ARG A 73 9.64 26.21 3.04
N PRO A 74 8.38 25.96 2.66
CA PRO A 74 7.27 26.78 3.13
C PRO A 74 7.13 26.67 4.65
N GLU A 75 6.75 27.77 5.29
CA GLU A 75 6.41 27.74 6.71
C GLU A 75 5.14 26.93 6.94
N ARG A 76 5.05 26.30 8.11
CA ARG A 76 3.86 25.54 8.48
C ARG A 76 2.72 26.53 8.70
N GLU A 77 1.67 26.41 7.91
CA GLU A 77 0.46 27.20 8.09
C GLU A 77 -0.16 26.93 9.48
N SER A 78 -0.56 28.01 10.15
CA SER A 78 -1.13 27.95 11.51
C SER A 78 -2.62 27.60 11.52
N TYR A 79 -3.30 27.70 10.37
CA TYR A 79 -4.75 27.53 10.20
C TYR A 79 -5.58 28.37 11.19
N ALA A 80 -5.01 29.41 11.78
CA ALA A 80 -5.67 30.21 12.81
C ALA A 80 -6.88 31.00 12.28
N HIS A 81 -6.96 31.18 10.96
CA HIS A 81 -8.11 31.76 10.26
C HIS A 81 -9.32 30.82 10.18
N THR A 82 -9.10 29.51 10.31
CA THR A 82 -10.18 28.50 10.31
C THR A 82 -10.84 28.43 11.69
N GLU A 83 -12.11 28.03 11.74
CA GLU A 83 -12.83 27.84 13.01
C GLU A 83 -12.23 26.69 13.84
N THR A 84 -11.91 25.58 13.18
CA THR A 84 -11.35 24.39 13.83
C THR A 84 -9.84 24.42 14.04
N LYS A 85 -9.15 25.48 13.59
CA LYS A 85 -7.68 25.60 13.57
C LYS A 85 -7.02 24.41 12.86
N SER A 86 -7.64 23.94 11.78
CA SER A 86 -7.29 22.70 11.09
C SER A 86 -7.29 22.87 9.57
N PRO A 87 -6.39 22.18 8.84
CA PRO A 87 -6.45 22.10 7.37
C PRO A 87 -7.72 21.43 6.84
N LEU A 88 -8.45 20.70 7.69
CA LEU A 88 -9.64 19.94 7.29
C LEU A 88 -10.94 20.68 7.65
N ASP A 89 -10.88 21.99 7.87
CA ASP A 89 -12.05 22.79 8.16
C ASP A 89 -13.00 22.86 6.96
N GLY A 90 -14.22 22.36 7.13
CA GLY A 90 -15.19 22.27 6.05
C GLY A 90 -15.70 23.64 5.57
N LYS A 91 -15.79 24.64 6.46
CA LYS A 91 -16.28 25.97 6.07
C LYS A 91 -15.25 26.69 5.21
N GLU A 92 -13.98 26.62 5.60
CA GLU A 92 -12.89 27.16 4.79
C GLU A 92 -12.75 26.45 3.45
N TYR A 93 -12.89 25.12 3.41
CA TYR A 93 -12.93 24.39 2.15
C TYR A 93 -14.05 24.89 1.21
N ILE A 94 -15.28 25.05 1.73
CA ILE A 94 -16.41 25.55 0.93
C ILE A 94 -16.18 26.99 0.47
N ARG A 95 -15.59 27.84 1.34
CA ARG A 95 -15.24 29.22 0.99
C ARG A 95 -14.25 29.23 -0.18
N GLN A 96 -13.14 28.50 -0.07
CA GLN A 96 -12.13 28.40 -1.12
C GLN A 96 -12.71 27.85 -2.43
N TRP A 97 -13.55 26.81 -2.35
CA TRP A 97 -14.24 26.26 -3.53
C TRP A 97 -15.11 27.30 -4.25
N LYS A 98 -15.85 28.14 -3.52
CA LYS A 98 -16.66 29.21 -4.12
C LYS A 98 -15.78 30.29 -4.77
N GLU A 99 -14.64 30.61 -4.17
CA GLU A 99 -13.69 31.62 -4.67
C GLU A 99 -12.96 31.15 -5.94
N GLU A 100 -12.58 29.88 -6.02
CA GLU A 100 -11.86 29.29 -7.16
C GLU A 100 -12.75 28.98 -8.36
N GLY A 101 -14.03 29.41 -8.34
CA GLY A 101 -14.94 29.25 -9.46
C GLY A 101 -15.78 27.97 -9.40
N GLY A 102 -16.05 27.46 -8.20
CA GLY A 102 -17.07 26.45 -7.94
C GLY A 102 -18.47 26.97 -8.22
N ASN A 103 -18.82 27.11 -9.50
CA ASN A 103 -20.19 27.31 -9.92
C ASN A 103 -20.88 25.95 -10.03
N ILE A 104 -22.00 25.81 -9.30
CA ILE A 104 -23.09 24.88 -9.63
C ILE A 104 -24.09 25.63 -10.48
#